data_AF-A0A0W1F4R3-F1
#
_entry.id   AF-A0A0W1F4R3-F1
#
_cell.length_a   1.000
_cell.length_b   1.000
_cell.length_c   1.000
_cell.angle_alpha   90.00
_cell.angle_beta   90.00
_cell.angle_gamma   90.00
#
_symmetry.space_group_name_H-M   'P 1'
#
loop_
_entity.id
_entity.type
_entity.pdbx_description
1 polymer ?
#
loop_
_entity_poly.entity_id
_entity_poly.type
_entity_poly.pdbx_seq_one_letter_code
_entity_poly.pdbx_strand_id
1 'polypeptide(L)'
;MRMFTTPDIGGGLSDFWAYVREPRPHRWAVWGVAIALTYLVFNGVSQYLIPYEKPKAQIVYFENWAETRSDAEIRADWVARAKEITQRNAEKRAEYQRLADMMGVEYDSAEADKLTQETLGADAAAAAKKKPEPPKRSTLAERAARGPKAAPAAPPPATATPLAATAR
;
A
#
# COMPACT_ATOMS: atom_id res chain seq x y z
N MET A 1 -46.44 6.93 42.35
CA MET A 1 -45.48 8.05 42.37
C MET A 1 -45.03 8.31 40.95
N ARG A 2 -45.41 9.45 40.35
CA ARG A 2 -45.11 9.78 38.95
C ARG A 2 -43.98 10.81 38.93
N MET A 3 -42.76 10.35 38.65
CA MET A 3 -41.53 11.17 38.62
C MET A 3 -41.07 11.40 37.17
N PHE A 4 -41.88 12.04 36.33
CA PHE A 4 -41.38 12.64 35.07
C PHE A 4 -42.22 13.88 34.77
N THR A 5 -41.74 15.03 35.25
CA THR A 5 -42.22 16.36 34.85
C THR A 5 -41.70 16.67 33.44
N THR A 6 -42.56 17.19 32.57
CA THR A 6 -42.16 17.73 31.28
C THR A 6 -41.18 18.89 31.53
N PRO A 7 -39.96 18.87 30.95
CA PRO A 7 -39.02 19.96 31.14
C PRO A 7 -39.61 21.25 30.57
N ASP A 8 -39.55 22.34 31.35
CA ASP A 8 -39.96 23.66 30.90
C ASP A 8 -38.87 24.24 29.99
N ILE A 9 -39.01 23.96 28.70
CA ILE A 9 -38.11 24.43 27.65
C ILE A 9 -38.23 25.97 27.51
N GLY A 10 -39.41 26.54 27.75
CA GLY A 10 -39.67 27.97 27.63
C GLY A 10 -38.95 28.78 28.71
N GLY A 11 -39.09 28.36 29.97
CA GLY A 11 -38.39 28.96 31.11
C GLY A 11 -36.86 28.86 30.97
N GLY A 12 -36.35 27.72 30.52
CA GLY A 12 -34.93 27.54 30.27
C GLY A 12 -34.37 28.47 29.18
N LEU A 13 -35.12 28.71 28.10
CA LEU A 13 -34.75 29.65 27.04
C LEU A 13 -34.78 31.10 27.53
N SER A 14 -35.76 31.49 28.36
CA SER A 14 -35.83 32.84 28.92
C SER A 14 -34.68 33.12 29.89
N ASP A 15 -34.33 32.16 30.74
CA ASP A 15 -33.21 32.28 31.69
C ASP A 15 -31.87 32.37 30.96
N PHE A 16 -31.68 31.54 29.91
CA PHE A 16 -30.52 31.64 29.04
C PHE A 16 -30.43 33.02 28.37
N TRP A 17 -31.54 33.53 27.84
CA TRP A 17 -31.54 34.82 27.16
C TRP A 17 -31.30 35.99 28.11
N ALA A 18 -31.81 35.92 29.34
CA ALA A 18 -31.52 36.87 30.40
C ALA A 18 -30.01 36.88 30.72
N TYR A 19 -29.40 35.70 30.87
CA TYR A 19 -27.96 35.55 31.09
C TYR A 19 -27.12 36.11 29.93
N VAL A 20 -27.53 35.88 28.68
CA VAL A 20 -26.83 36.39 27.49
C VAL A 20 -26.88 37.92 27.40
N ARG A 21 -28.00 38.55 27.79
CA ARG A 21 -28.16 40.01 27.76
C ARG A 21 -27.47 40.75 28.90
N GLU A 22 -27.14 40.07 30.00
CA GLU A 22 -26.47 40.64 31.17
C GLU A 22 -25.18 41.42 30.76
N PRO A 23 -25.04 42.69 31.17
CA PRO A 23 -23.86 43.50 30.88
C PRO A 23 -22.67 43.11 31.75
N ARG A 24 -21.92 42.10 31.29
CA ARG A 24 -20.66 41.65 31.90
C ARG A 24 -19.43 42.12 31.12
N PRO A 25 -18.31 42.40 31.82
CA PRO A 25 -17.05 42.70 31.16
C PRO A 25 -16.60 41.53 30.26
N HIS A 26 -16.02 41.85 29.11
CA HIS A 26 -15.46 40.91 28.14
C HIS A 26 -16.45 39.91 27.48
N ARG A 27 -17.77 40.05 27.68
CA ARG A 27 -18.78 39.15 27.07
C ARG A 27 -18.56 38.97 25.56
N TRP A 28 -18.42 40.07 24.82
CA TRP A 28 -18.22 40.05 23.37
C TRP A 28 -16.88 39.42 22.96
N ALA A 29 -15.85 39.54 23.80
CA ALA A 29 -14.55 38.92 23.54
C ALA A 29 -14.64 37.40 23.72
N VAL A 30 -15.28 36.92 24.78
CA VAL A 30 -15.49 35.48 25.02
C VAL A 30 -16.36 34.88 23.91
N TRP A 31 -17.44 35.56 23.52
CA TRP A 31 -18.29 35.15 22.39
C TRP A 31 -17.53 35.13 21.07
N GLY A 32 -16.73 36.17 20.80
CA GLY A 32 -15.89 36.25 19.61
C GLY A 32 -14.90 35.11 19.53
N VAL A 33 -14.21 34.79 20.63
CA VAL A 33 -13.26 33.66 20.70
C VAL A 33 -13.98 32.33 20.53
N ALA A 34 -15.13 32.13 21.15
CA ALA A 34 -15.90 30.89 21.03
C ALA A 34 -16.34 30.64 19.57
N ILE A 35 -16.85 31.68 18.90
CA ILE A 35 -17.27 31.60 17.49
C ILE A 35 -16.05 31.40 16.58
N ALA A 36 -14.97 32.15 16.80
CA ALA A 36 -13.75 32.05 15.99
C ALA A 36 -13.09 30.67 16.10
N LEU A 37 -12.99 30.12 17.32
CA LEU A 37 -12.43 28.79 17.55
C LEU A 37 -13.28 27.71 16.88
N THR A 38 -14.61 27.82 17.01
CA THR A 38 -15.54 26.91 16.33
C THR A 38 -15.37 27.00 14.81
N TYR A 39 -15.36 28.21 14.24
CA TYR A 39 -15.17 28.42 12.80
C TYR A 39 -13.84 27.82 12.30
N LEU A 40 -12.74 28.03 13.03
CA LEU A 40 -11.42 27.53 12.68
C LEU A 40 -11.37 26.00 12.67
N VAL A 41 -11.97 25.35 13.67
CA VAL A 41 -12.07 23.88 13.71
C VAL A 41 -12.91 23.37 12.53
N PHE A 42 -14.08 23.96 12.29
CA PHE A 42 -14.94 23.54 11.19
C PHE A 42 -14.28 23.75 9.83
N ASN A 43 -13.59 24.87 9.61
CA ASN A 43 -12.86 25.12 8.37
C ASN A 43 -11.71 24.12 8.17
N GLY A 44 -10.90 23.88 9.21
CA GLY A 44 -9.79 22.94 9.16
C GLY A 44 -10.23 21.49 8.92
N VAL A 45 -11.39 21.10 9.43
CA VAL A 45 -11.95 19.75 9.27
C VAL A 45 -12.76 19.61 7.97
N SER A 46 -13.38 20.70 7.46
CA SER A 46 -14.25 20.66 6.27
C SER A 46 -13.59 20.10 5.01
N GLN A 47 -12.28 20.30 4.84
CA GLN A 47 -11.53 19.76 3.71
C GLN A 47 -11.47 18.22 3.71
N TYR A 48 -11.65 17.60 4.88
CA TYR A 48 -11.62 16.15 5.06
C TYR A 48 -13.02 15.52 5.08
N LEU A 49 -14.10 16.33 5.04
CA LEU A 49 -15.47 15.84 5.04
C LEU A 49 -15.91 15.31 3.68
N ILE A 50 -15.26 15.75 2.60
CA ILE A 50 -15.53 15.25 1.25
C ILE A 50 -14.73 13.96 1.08
N PRO A 51 -15.37 12.78 0.99
CA PRO A 51 -14.66 11.57 0.64
C PRO A 51 -14.02 11.80 -0.73
N TYR A 52 -12.69 11.76 -0.76
CA TYR A 52 -11.93 11.85 -2.00
C TYR A 52 -12.49 10.80 -2.97
N GLU A 53 -13.06 11.24 -4.10
CA GLU A 53 -13.46 10.31 -5.15
C GLU A 53 -12.19 9.55 -5.56
N LYS A 54 -12.15 8.25 -5.24
CA LYS A 54 -11.03 7.41 -5.65
C LYS A 54 -10.87 7.59 -7.16
N PRO A 55 -9.66 7.87 -7.68
CA PRO A 55 -9.46 8.01 -9.11
C PRO A 55 -10.04 6.77 -9.78
N LYS A 56 -10.94 7.00 -10.75
CA LYS A 56 -11.60 5.90 -11.47
C LYS A 56 -10.51 4.98 -12.03
N ALA A 57 -10.66 3.68 -11.81
CA ALA A 57 -9.69 2.71 -12.29
C ALA A 57 -9.50 2.90 -13.80
N GLN A 58 -8.30 3.29 -14.21
CA GLN A 58 -7.96 3.46 -15.60
C GLN A 58 -7.62 2.08 -16.15
N ILE A 59 -8.41 1.61 -17.12
CA ILE A 59 -8.09 0.36 -17.82
C ILE A 59 -7.04 0.71 -18.87
N VAL A 60 -5.78 0.49 -18.53
CA VAL A 60 -4.66 0.63 -19.48
C VAL A 60 -4.53 -0.69 -20.23
N TYR A 61 -4.92 -0.69 -21.50
CA TYR A 61 -4.68 -1.81 -22.39
C TYR A 61 -3.25 -1.73 -22.90
N PHE A 62 -2.46 -2.75 -22.57
CA PHE A 62 -1.14 -2.96 -23.16
C PHE A 62 -1.14 -4.27 -23.92
N GLU A 63 -0.56 -4.25 -25.12
CA GLU A 63 -0.38 -5.44 -25.92
C GLU A 63 0.80 -6.24 -25.35
N ASN A 64 0.49 -7.36 -24.68
CA ASN A 64 1.49 -8.19 -24.01
C ASN A 64 2.11 -9.27 -24.94
N TRP A 65 1.61 -9.40 -26.18
CA TRP A 65 1.99 -10.48 -27.09
C TRP A 65 1.96 -9.98 -28.53
N ALA A 66 2.96 -10.34 -29.34
CA ALA A 66 2.96 -10.03 -30.77
C ALA A 66 1.93 -10.90 -31.51
N GLU A 67 1.09 -10.30 -32.34
CA GLU A 67 0.10 -11.02 -33.18
C GLU A 67 0.76 -12.05 -34.13
N THR A 68 2.02 -11.81 -34.52
CA THR A 68 2.74 -12.63 -35.50
C THR A 68 3.46 -13.85 -34.89
N ARG A 69 3.18 -14.21 -33.65
CA ARG A 69 3.90 -15.27 -32.94
C ARG A 69 3.49 -16.66 -33.46
N SER A 70 4.46 -17.55 -33.65
CA SER A 70 4.17 -18.91 -34.13
C SER A 70 3.72 -19.84 -33.00
N ASP A 71 2.92 -20.86 -33.33
CA ASP A 71 2.49 -21.89 -32.36
C ASP A 71 3.65 -22.61 -31.69
N ALA A 72 4.77 -22.78 -32.40
CA ALA A 72 5.96 -23.42 -31.87
C ALA A 72 6.63 -22.55 -30.78
N GLU A 73 6.71 -21.25 -31.01
CA GLU A 73 7.24 -20.29 -30.06
C GLU A 73 6.33 -20.17 -28.82
N ILE A 74 5.01 -20.17 -29.04
CA ILE A 74 4.04 -20.21 -27.95
C ILE A 74 4.26 -21.43 -27.07
N ARG A 75 4.35 -22.64 -27.68
CA ARG A 75 4.60 -23.88 -26.92
C ARG A 75 5.93 -23.85 -26.16
N ALA A 76 6.99 -23.33 -26.77
CA ALA A 76 8.29 -23.20 -26.11
C ALA A 76 8.19 -22.28 -24.87
N ASP A 77 7.51 -21.15 -24.99
CA ASP A 77 7.26 -20.21 -23.89
C ASP A 77 6.42 -20.84 -22.77
N TRP A 78 5.38 -21.61 -23.10
CA TRP A 78 4.58 -22.33 -22.10
C TRP A 78 5.42 -23.33 -21.32
N VAL A 79 6.27 -24.10 -22.00
CA VAL A 79 7.18 -25.06 -21.36
C VAL A 79 8.20 -24.33 -20.48
N ALA A 80 8.79 -23.24 -20.97
CA ALA A 80 9.74 -22.42 -20.19
C ALA A 80 9.07 -21.87 -18.93
N ARG A 81 7.87 -21.30 -19.05
CA ARG A 81 7.10 -20.78 -17.91
C ARG A 81 6.68 -21.87 -16.93
N ALA A 82 6.26 -23.03 -17.42
CA ALA A 82 5.94 -24.17 -16.56
C ALA A 82 7.15 -24.62 -15.74
N LYS A 83 8.34 -24.66 -16.34
CA LYS A 83 9.59 -24.95 -15.63
C LYS A 83 9.92 -23.89 -14.59
N GLU A 84 9.83 -22.61 -14.94
CA GLU A 84 10.09 -21.52 -14.01
C GLU A 84 9.14 -21.53 -12.80
N ILE A 85 7.83 -21.71 -13.04
CA ILE A 85 6.83 -21.80 -11.98
C ILE A 85 7.12 -23.00 -11.08
N THR A 86 7.44 -24.16 -11.65
CA THR A 86 7.75 -25.35 -10.85
C THR A 86 9.02 -25.17 -10.02
N GLN A 87 10.05 -24.50 -10.54
CA GLN A 87 11.23 -24.14 -9.75
C GLN A 87 10.87 -23.24 -8.56
N ARG A 88 10.14 -22.14 -8.80
CA ARG A 88 9.71 -21.23 -7.72
C ARG A 88 8.85 -21.94 -6.67
N ASN A 89 7.96 -22.82 -7.11
CA ASN A 89 7.13 -23.62 -6.21
C ASN A 89 7.98 -24.59 -5.38
N ALA A 90 9.00 -25.22 -5.96
CA ALA A 90 9.93 -26.08 -5.23
C ALA A 90 10.71 -25.30 -4.16
N GLU A 91 11.21 -24.10 -4.48
CA GLU A 91 11.86 -23.20 -3.52
C GLU A 91 10.93 -22.84 -2.36
N LYS A 92 9.69 -22.45 -2.67
CA LYS A 92 8.69 -22.11 -1.65
C LYS A 92 8.34 -23.30 -0.76
N ARG A 93 8.22 -24.51 -1.32
CA ARG A 93 8.01 -25.73 -0.52
C ARG A 93 9.17 -26.00 0.42
N ALA A 94 10.41 -25.80 -0.03
CA ALA A 94 11.58 -25.93 0.83
C ALA A 94 11.58 -24.88 1.96
N GLU A 95 11.08 -23.66 1.73
CA GLU A 95 10.87 -22.67 2.78
C GLU A 95 9.82 -23.13 3.80
N TYR A 96 8.68 -23.65 3.33
CA TYR A 96 7.61 -24.14 4.22
C TYR A 96 8.02 -25.37 5.02
N GLN A 97 8.77 -26.30 4.43
CA GLN A 97 9.30 -27.46 5.13
C GLN A 97 10.19 -27.03 6.31
N ARG A 98 11.09 -26.06 6.09
CA ARG A 98 11.92 -25.50 7.16
C ARG A 98 11.10 -24.85 8.27
N LEU A 99 10.02 -24.16 7.91
CA LEU A 99 9.12 -23.56 8.90
C LEU A 99 8.40 -24.65 9.71
N ALA A 100 7.99 -25.73 9.06
CA ALA A 100 7.35 -26.87 9.70
C ALA A 100 8.31 -27.58 10.68
N ASP A 101 9.56 -27.81 10.27
CA ASP A 101 10.63 -28.37 11.12
C ASP A 101 10.85 -27.52 12.39
N MET A 102 10.83 -26.19 12.26
CA MET A 102 10.96 -25.27 13.38
C MET A 102 9.76 -25.30 14.34
N MET A 103 8.57 -25.59 13.81
CA MET A 103 7.32 -25.63 14.58
C MET A 103 6.97 -27.04 15.08
N GLY A 104 7.77 -28.05 14.72
CA GLY A 104 7.52 -29.46 15.06
C GLY A 104 6.30 -30.05 14.35
N VAL A 105 5.93 -29.53 13.18
CA VAL A 105 4.80 -30.01 12.37
C VAL A 105 5.33 -30.86 11.22
N GLU A 106 4.71 -32.01 10.97
CA GLU A 106 5.05 -32.86 9.82
C GLU A 106 4.58 -32.22 8.51
N TYR A 107 5.46 -32.17 7.50
CA TYR A 107 5.17 -31.56 6.20
C TYR A 107 5.36 -32.57 5.07
N ASP A 108 4.25 -33.01 4.48
CA ASP A 108 4.28 -33.93 3.35
C ASP A 108 4.50 -33.20 2.02
N SER A 109 5.69 -33.35 1.45
CA SER A 109 6.07 -32.82 0.14
C SER A 109 6.21 -33.89 -0.95
N ALA A 110 5.89 -35.16 -0.67
CA ALA A 110 6.31 -36.29 -1.50
C ALA A 110 5.72 -36.26 -2.92
N GLU A 111 4.43 -35.96 -3.06
CA GLU A 111 3.79 -35.85 -4.38
C GLU A 111 4.27 -34.64 -5.17
N ALA A 112 4.46 -33.51 -4.47
CA ALA A 112 4.95 -32.28 -5.06
C ALA A 112 6.40 -32.42 -5.57
N ASP A 113 7.22 -33.20 -4.87
CA ASP A 113 8.60 -33.49 -5.25
C ASP A 113 8.68 -34.39 -6.48
N LYS A 114 7.81 -35.40 -6.60
CA LYS A 114 7.70 -36.24 -7.81
C LYS A 114 7.35 -35.40 -9.03
N LEU A 115 6.34 -34.54 -8.92
CA LEU A 115 5.94 -33.64 -10.00
C LEU A 115 7.07 -32.67 -10.40
N THR A 116 7.82 -32.19 -9.42
CA THR A 116 8.97 -31.30 -9.66
C THR A 116 10.09 -32.05 -10.40
N GLN A 117 10.34 -33.31 -10.04
CA GLN A 117 11.31 -34.17 -10.71
C GLN A 117 10.89 -34.50 -12.15
N GLU A 118 9.61 -34.75 -12.39
CA GLU A 118 9.07 -35.02 -13.74
C GLU A 118 9.15 -33.80 -14.65
N THR A 119 8.93 -32.60 -14.12
CA THR A 119 8.89 -31.36 -14.91
C THR A 119 10.26 -30.73 -15.15
N LEU A 120 11.16 -30.81 -14.17
CA LEU A 120 12.50 -30.19 -14.24
C LEU A 120 13.61 -31.19 -14.59
N GLY A 121 13.37 -32.49 -14.39
CA GLY A 121 14.39 -33.53 -14.38
C GLY A 121 15.05 -33.68 -13.00
N ALA A 122 15.65 -34.84 -12.75
CA ALA A 122 16.24 -35.20 -11.46
C ALA A 122 17.34 -34.23 -11.01
N ASP A 123 18.20 -33.79 -11.92
CA ASP A 123 19.33 -32.92 -11.60
C ASP A 123 18.88 -31.51 -11.20
N ALA A 124 17.90 -30.94 -11.90
CA ALA A 124 17.38 -29.61 -11.62
C ALA A 124 16.47 -29.59 -10.38
N ALA A 125 15.71 -30.66 -10.14
CA ALA A 125 14.94 -30.82 -8.90
C ALA A 125 15.86 -30.96 -7.67
N ALA A 126 16.97 -31.70 -7.81
CA ALA A 126 17.99 -31.79 -6.77
C ALA A 126 18.71 -30.45 -6.52
N ALA A 127 18.95 -29.68 -7.58
CA ALA A 127 19.52 -28.34 -7.48
C ALA A 127 18.57 -27.35 -6.78
N ALA A 128 17.26 -27.39 -7.07
CA ALA A 128 16.26 -26.55 -6.39
C ALA A 128 16.15 -26.85 -4.88
N LYS A 129 16.38 -28.11 -4.48
CA LYS A 129 16.50 -28.50 -3.07
C LYS A 129 17.84 -28.08 -2.46
N LYS A 130 18.91 -28.01 -3.25
CA LYS A 130 20.24 -27.52 -2.82
C LYS A 130 20.24 -25.99 -2.73
N LYS A 131 20.02 -25.49 -1.51
CA LYS A 131 20.48 -24.20 -0.94
C LYS A 131 20.88 -23.12 -1.96
N PRO A 132 20.08 -22.05 -2.13
CA PRO A 132 20.69 -20.72 -2.14
C PRO A 132 21.33 -20.50 -0.77
N GLU A 133 22.59 -20.08 -0.73
CA GLU A 133 23.21 -19.60 0.51
C GLU A 133 22.26 -18.60 1.17
N PRO A 134 22.05 -18.69 2.49
CA PRO A 134 21.25 -17.68 3.18
C PRO A 134 21.80 -16.31 2.78
N PRO A 135 20.96 -15.37 2.31
CA PRO A 135 21.44 -14.04 1.97
C PRO A 135 22.19 -13.55 3.20
N LYS A 136 23.47 -13.16 3.03
CA LYS A 136 24.28 -12.56 4.09
C LYS A 136 23.51 -11.34 4.58
N ARG A 137 22.70 -11.53 5.63
CA ARG A 137 21.89 -10.47 6.22
C ARG A 137 22.89 -9.50 6.80
N SER A 138 23.15 -8.41 6.06
CA SER A 138 24.00 -7.33 6.54
C SER A 138 23.46 -6.91 7.91
N THR A 139 24.26 -7.09 8.95
CA THR A 139 23.85 -6.69 10.29
C THR A 139 23.65 -5.18 10.33
N LEU A 140 22.88 -4.69 11.31
CA LEU A 140 22.71 -3.25 11.54
C LEU A 140 24.06 -2.52 11.69
N ALA A 141 25.04 -3.19 12.30
CA ALA A 141 26.42 -2.72 12.42
C ALA A 141 27.12 -2.59 11.06
N GLU A 142 26.94 -3.58 10.17
CA GLU A 142 27.53 -3.56 8.82
C GLU A 142 26.87 -2.49 7.91
N ARG A 143 25.57 -2.23 8.11
CA ARG A 143 24.85 -1.14 7.43
C ARG A 143 25.26 0.24 7.95
N ALA A 144 25.50 0.36 9.26
CA ALA A 144 26.01 1.58 9.87
C ALA A 144 27.45 1.89 9.41
N ALA A 145 28.29 0.87 9.24
CA ALA A 145 29.66 1.01 8.77
C ALA A 145 29.77 1.41 7.28
N ARG A 146 28.74 1.17 6.46
CA ARG A 146 28.75 1.45 5.01
C ARG A 146 28.56 2.94 4.67
N GLY A 147 28.18 3.76 5.64
CA GLY A 147 27.92 5.19 5.45
C GLY A 147 26.71 5.47 4.52
N PRO A 148 26.25 6.73 4.44
CA PRO A 148 25.16 7.10 3.55
C PRO A 148 25.59 6.95 2.09
N LYS A 149 24.86 6.12 1.33
CA LYS A 149 24.99 6.02 -0.12
C LYS A 149 24.58 7.37 -0.73
N ALA A 150 25.52 8.07 -1.36
CA ALA A 150 25.24 9.32 -2.07
C ALA A 150 24.06 9.13 -3.03
N ALA A 151 23.08 10.03 -2.93
CA ALA A 151 21.92 10.04 -3.81
C ALA A 151 22.37 10.08 -5.27
N PRO A 152 21.73 9.32 -6.18
CA PRO A 152 22.00 9.47 -7.60
C PRO A 152 21.71 10.92 -8.00
N ALA A 153 22.69 11.54 -8.65
CA ALA A 153 22.63 12.92 -9.13
C ALA A 153 21.34 13.14 -9.93
N ALA A 154 20.66 14.25 -9.65
CA ALA A 154 19.46 14.67 -10.35
C ALA A 154 19.71 14.66 -11.87
N PRO A 155 18.75 14.17 -12.69
CA PRO A 155 18.87 14.25 -14.14
C PRO A 155 18.94 15.73 -14.57
N PRO A 156 19.76 16.06 -15.59
CA PRO A 156 19.93 17.44 -16.05
C PRO A 156 18.59 18.00 -16.59
N PRO A 157 18.34 19.32 -16.48
CA PRO A 157 17.13 19.94 -16.97
C PRO A 157 17.02 19.74 -18.48
N ALA A 158 15.85 19.25 -18.93
CA ALA A 158 15.53 19.10 -20.33
C ALA A 158 15.68 20.45 -21.05
N THR A 159 16.59 20.50 -22.02
CA THR A 159 16.71 21.62 -22.97
C THR A 159 15.40 21.78 -23.73
N ALA A 160 14.77 22.93 -23.56
CA ALA A 160 13.63 23.36 -24.36
C ALA A 160 14.07 23.52 -25.83
N THR A 161 13.56 22.64 -26.71
CA THR A 161 13.66 22.81 -28.16
C THR A 161 12.73 23.96 -28.58
N PRO A 162 13.19 24.99 -29.31
CA PRO A 162 12.32 26.06 -29.79
C PRO A 162 11.40 25.52 -30.88
N LEU A 163 10.11 25.81 -30.75
CA LEU A 163 9.08 25.52 -31.74
C LEU A 163 9.42 26.27 -33.05
N ALA A 164 9.67 25.54 -34.13
CA ALA A 164 9.88 26.12 -35.44
C ALA A 164 8.58 26.83 -35.89
N ALA A 165 8.71 28.11 -36.20
CA ALA A 165 7.67 28.90 -36.85
C ALA A 165 7.47 28.39 -38.28
N THR A 166 6.36 27.71 -38.53
CA THR A 166 5.92 27.36 -39.89
C THR A 166 5.07 28.51 -40.41
N ALA A 167 5.64 29.27 -41.34
CA ALA A 167 4.90 30.21 -42.17
C ALA A 167 4.05 29.45 -43.20
N ARG A 168 2.76 29.79 -43.28
CA ARG A 168 1.95 29.82 -44.51
C ARG A 168 0.66 30.58 -44.27
#